data_AF-A0A7J6KML7-F1
#
_entry.id   AF-A0A7J6KML7-F1
#
_cell.length_a   1.000
_cell.length_b   1.000
_cell.length_c   1.000
_cell.angle_alpha   90.00
_cell.angle_beta   90.00
_cell.angle_gamma   90.00
#
_symmetry.space_group_name_H-M   'P 1'
#
loop_
_entity.id
_entity.type
_entity.pdbx_description
1 polymer ?
#
loop_
_entity_poly.entity_id
_entity_poly.type
_entity_poly.pdbx_seq_one_letter_code
_entity_poly.pdbx_strand_id
1 'polypeptide(L)'
;SCQKSLESYLEGKRNKFPRFYFVSDPVLLKILSQGSEPESIQDDFEKLFDAISRVQFDKVDRKKITKIKAIVGTAEEVVDLSAPVNAVGNIEDWLLALEAEMQKSIRRECRYCSHDTGAVMNGMSLKEFADRYIGQVSLLGIQIIWTVDFQEALMKATREKDRQILPATNKKFQQMLADLVSYCLSDLGSKMNRTKYETLVTIHVHQRDLFQEVMKKTREHKVKDENDFEWMKQTRFYWRTETDHAIVSIADCDFTYSYEYLGVKERLVITPLTDRCYLTLSQALGMFYGGAPAGPAGTGKTETTKDMGRSLGIFVIVTNCSDQHRYKDMAKIFKGLCQSGLWGCFDEFNRIELEVLSVVAMQVESITLAKKQNAKTFSFPGESIPIRLVPSVGYFITMNPGYAGRQELPENLKVLFRSVSMMVPDREIIMRVKLASVGYTQMDLLGKKFNVLYKLCEEQLSKQRHYDFGLRNILSVLRTA
;
A
#
# COMPACT_ATOMS: atom_id res chain seq x y z
N SER A 1 -20.38 -33.45 -17.82
CA SER A 1 -20.26 -32.63 -19.05
C SER A 1 -20.52 -31.16 -18.74
N CYS A 2 -21.73 -30.80 -18.25
CA CYS A 2 -22.11 -29.41 -17.94
C CYS A 2 -21.14 -28.66 -17.00
N GLN A 3 -20.68 -29.30 -15.92
CA GLN A 3 -19.73 -28.69 -14.99
C GLN A 3 -18.38 -28.33 -15.62
N LYS A 4 -17.82 -29.19 -16.48
CA LYS A 4 -16.56 -28.92 -17.20
C LYS A 4 -16.73 -27.77 -18.20
N SER A 5 -17.87 -27.72 -18.89
CA SER A 5 -18.20 -26.60 -19.79
C SER A 5 -18.35 -25.28 -19.03
N LEU A 6 -18.96 -25.30 -17.85
CA LEU A 6 -19.09 -24.14 -16.97
C LEU A 6 -17.71 -23.65 -16.47
N GLU A 7 -16.85 -24.55 -16.03
CA GLU A 7 -15.48 -24.22 -15.60
C GLU A 7 -14.69 -23.57 -16.75
N SER A 8 -14.76 -24.13 -17.95
CA SER A 8 -14.12 -23.55 -19.14
C SER A 8 -14.68 -22.18 -19.51
N TYR A 9 -16.00 -21.99 -19.40
CA TYR A 9 -16.66 -20.70 -19.61
C TYR A 9 -16.19 -19.64 -18.60
N LEU A 10 -16.17 -19.97 -17.31
CA LEU A 10 -15.72 -19.07 -16.25
C LEU A 10 -14.24 -18.70 -16.42
N GLU A 11 -13.40 -19.66 -16.79
CA GLU A 11 -11.99 -19.40 -17.07
C GLU A 11 -11.81 -18.44 -18.26
N GLY A 12 -12.64 -18.59 -19.30
CA GLY A 12 -12.70 -17.63 -20.41
C GLY A 12 -13.06 -16.21 -19.95
N LYS A 13 -13.99 -16.06 -18.99
CA LYS A 13 -14.34 -14.75 -18.43
C LYS A 13 -13.23 -14.16 -17.55
N ARG A 14 -12.55 -14.99 -16.76
CA ARG A 14 -11.40 -14.56 -15.93
C ARG A 14 -10.22 -14.08 -16.78
N ASN A 15 -9.94 -14.74 -17.90
CA ASN A 15 -8.90 -14.31 -18.83
C ASN A 15 -9.24 -12.96 -19.49
N LYS A 16 -10.52 -12.66 -19.71
CA LYS A 16 -10.94 -11.34 -20.22
C LYS A 16 -10.81 -10.27 -19.14
N PHE A 17 -11.38 -10.47 -17.95
CA PHE A 17 -11.26 -9.54 -16.82
C PHE A 17 -10.56 -10.23 -15.64
N PRO A 18 -9.24 -10.04 -15.48
CA PRO A 18 -8.41 -10.76 -14.51
C PRO A 18 -8.81 -10.61 -13.04
N ARG A 19 -9.51 -9.55 -12.64
CA ARG A 19 -9.96 -9.42 -11.24
C ARG A 19 -10.99 -10.49 -10.85
N PHE A 20 -11.64 -11.13 -11.82
CA PHE A 20 -12.50 -12.28 -11.57
C PHE A 20 -11.77 -13.53 -11.03
N TYR A 21 -10.43 -13.58 -11.09
CA TYR A 21 -9.67 -14.63 -10.41
C TYR A 21 -9.80 -14.59 -8.89
N PHE A 22 -10.15 -13.44 -8.31
CA PHE A 22 -10.18 -13.23 -6.85
C PHE A 22 -11.57 -13.38 -6.22
N VAL A 23 -12.59 -13.65 -7.03
CA VAL A 23 -13.95 -13.95 -6.54
C VAL A 23 -14.23 -15.45 -6.62
N SER A 24 -15.15 -15.90 -5.77
CA SER A 24 -15.67 -17.27 -5.80
C SER A 24 -16.59 -17.46 -7.01
N ASP A 25 -16.69 -18.71 -7.47
CA ASP A 25 -17.46 -19.05 -8.66
C ASP A 25 -18.96 -18.68 -8.55
N PRO A 26 -19.64 -18.85 -7.41
CA PRO A 26 -21.02 -18.37 -7.24
C PRO A 26 -21.16 -16.85 -7.34
N VAL A 27 -20.21 -16.10 -6.78
CA VAL A 27 -20.21 -14.63 -6.87
C VAL A 27 -19.96 -14.19 -8.30
N LEU A 28 -19.01 -14.81 -8.99
CA LEU A 28 -18.75 -14.54 -10.40
C LEU A 28 -19.99 -14.81 -11.25
N LEU A 29 -20.68 -15.93 -11.04
CA LEU A 29 -21.91 -16.25 -11.76
C LEU A 29 -23.02 -15.23 -11.50
N LYS A 30 -23.17 -14.75 -10.27
CA LYS A 30 -24.10 -13.67 -9.94
C LYS A 30 -23.78 -12.39 -10.71
N ILE A 31 -22.51 -11.97 -10.71
CA ILE A 31 -22.05 -10.78 -11.44
C ILE A 31 -22.31 -10.93 -12.94
N LEU A 32 -21.98 -12.09 -13.51
CA LEU A 32 -22.18 -12.39 -14.93
C LEU A 32 -23.66 -12.44 -15.33
N SER A 33 -24.53 -12.99 -14.49
CA SER A 33 -25.98 -13.06 -14.77
C SER A 33 -26.66 -11.70 -14.72
N GLN A 34 -26.08 -10.75 -13.99
CA GLN A 34 -26.55 -9.38 -13.81
C GLN A 34 -25.88 -8.37 -14.74
N GLY A 35 -24.94 -8.80 -15.59
CA GLY A 35 -24.12 -7.92 -16.42
C GLY A 35 -24.88 -7.09 -17.46
N SER A 36 -26.13 -7.45 -17.77
CA SER A 36 -27.02 -6.66 -18.64
C SER A 36 -27.63 -5.44 -17.94
N GLU A 37 -27.64 -5.41 -16.61
CA GLU A 37 -28.16 -4.31 -15.79
C GLU A 37 -27.05 -3.79 -14.86
N PRO A 38 -26.21 -2.84 -15.31
CA PRO A 38 -25.08 -2.33 -14.54
C PRO A 38 -25.43 -1.75 -13.16
N GLU A 39 -26.66 -1.28 -12.96
CA GLU A 39 -27.12 -0.79 -11.66
C GLU A 39 -27.29 -1.92 -10.62
N SER A 40 -27.49 -3.16 -11.06
CA SER A 40 -27.77 -4.30 -10.17
C SER A 40 -26.52 -4.88 -9.47
N ILE A 41 -25.33 -4.57 -9.98
CA ILE A 41 -24.05 -5.09 -9.47
C ILE A 41 -23.35 -4.14 -8.48
N GLN A 42 -24.02 -3.05 -8.06
CA GLN A 42 -23.43 -2.02 -7.19
C GLN A 42 -22.81 -2.59 -5.91
N ASP A 43 -23.41 -3.63 -5.34
CA ASP A 43 -22.95 -4.25 -4.09
C ASP A 43 -21.79 -5.25 -4.30
N ASP A 44 -21.36 -5.47 -5.55
CA ASP A 44 -20.27 -6.38 -5.88
C ASP A 44 -18.96 -5.64 -6.26
N PHE A 45 -18.96 -4.31 -6.38
CA PHE A 45 -17.74 -3.54 -6.69
C PHE A 45 -16.63 -3.71 -5.64
N GLU A 46 -16.98 -3.77 -4.35
CA GLU A 46 -16.02 -3.99 -3.26
C GLU A 46 -15.31 -5.35 -3.32
N LYS A 47 -15.85 -6.30 -4.10
CA LYS A 47 -15.24 -7.62 -4.32
C LYS A 47 -14.23 -7.59 -5.48
N LEU A 48 -14.31 -6.57 -6.35
CA LEU A 48 -13.50 -6.43 -7.56
C LEU A 48 -12.44 -5.32 -7.43
N PHE A 49 -12.70 -4.30 -6.61
CA PHE A 49 -11.85 -3.13 -6.41
C PHE A 49 -11.59 -2.90 -4.92
N ASP A 50 -10.46 -2.27 -4.60
CA ASP A 50 -10.03 -2.08 -3.20
C ASP A 50 -10.82 -1.02 -2.42
N ALA A 51 -11.32 0.02 -3.11
CA ALA A 51 -12.01 1.15 -2.49
C ALA A 51 -13.25 1.64 -3.24
N ILE A 52 -13.57 1.08 -4.41
CA ILE A 52 -14.83 1.41 -5.09
C ILE A 52 -15.95 0.65 -4.39
N SER A 53 -16.73 1.38 -3.58
CA SER A 53 -17.97 0.87 -3.01
C SER A 53 -19.10 0.90 -4.03
N ARG A 54 -19.21 2.01 -4.78
CA ARG A 54 -20.29 2.22 -5.76
C ARG A 54 -19.83 3.08 -6.93
N VAL A 55 -20.59 3.06 -8.01
CA VAL A 55 -20.43 3.99 -9.14
C VAL A 55 -21.66 4.87 -9.31
N GLN A 56 -21.47 6.07 -9.84
CA GLN A 56 -22.55 6.99 -10.18
C GLN A 56 -22.76 7.02 -11.68
N PHE A 57 -23.99 6.73 -12.11
CA PHE A 57 -24.41 6.84 -13.50
C PHE A 57 -24.82 8.28 -13.87
N ASP A 58 -24.72 8.62 -15.14
CA ASP A 58 -25.23 9.86 -15.69
C ASP A 58 -26.76 9.97 -15.49
N LYS A 59 -27.24 11.20 -15.26
CA LYS A 59 -28.66 11.44 -14.96
C LYS A 59 -29.57 11.21 -16.17
N VAL A 60 -29.06 11.43 -17.38
CA VAL A 60 -29.80 11.30 -18.64
C VAL A 60 -29.55 9.93 -19.25
N ASP A 61 -28.28 9.54 -19.37
CA ASP A 61 -27.88 8.24 -19.94
C ASP A 61 -27.38 7.29 -18.85
N ARG A 62 -28.31 6.56 -18.23
CA ARG A 62 -28.02 5.61 -17.14
C ARG A 62 -27.11 4.44 -17.53
N LYS A 63 -26.64 4.38 -18.78
CA LYS A 63 -25.61 3.43 -19.22
C LYS A 63 -24.20 3.98 -19.07
N LYS A 64 -24.04 5.26 -18.73
CA LYS A 64 -22.73 5.91 -18.58
C LYS A 64 -22.37 6.07 -17.12
N ILE A 65 -21.25 5.48 -16.72
CA ILE A 65 -20.65 5.73 -15.41
C ILE A 65 -19.84 7.02 -15.49
N THR A 66 -20.07 7.94 -14.58
CA THR A 66 -19.42 9.27 -14.55
C THR A 66 -18.53 9.46 -13.33
N LYS A 67 -18.82 8.78 -12.22
CA LYS A 67 -18.04 8.87 -10.98
C LYS A 67 -17.88 7.52 -10.31
N ILE A 68 -16.80 7.36 -9.56
CA ILE A 68 -16.62 6.26 -8.60
C ILE A 68 -16.70 6.82 -7.18
N LYS A 69 -17.17 6.00 -6.23
CA LYS A 69 -17.39 6.40 -4.84
C LYS A 69 -16.81 5.36 -3.87
N ALA A 70 -16.10 5.83 -2.85
CA ALA A 70 -15.82 5.07 -1.64
C ALA A 70 -16.79 5.51 -0.54
N ILE A 71 -17.41 4.57 0.17
CA ILE A 71 -18.43 4.88 1.19
C ILE A 71 -18.01 4.25 2.52
N VAL A 72 -17.97 5.05 3.59
CA VAL A 72 -17.73 4.56 4.96
C VAL A 72 -18.77 5.18 5.90
N GLY A 73 -19.76 4.38 6.29
CA GLY A 73 -20.90 4.86 7.07
C GLY A 73 -21.70 5.88 6.25
N THR A 74 -21.79 7.12 6.74
CA THR A 74 -22.44 8.23 6.04
C THR A 74 -21.49 9.09 5.20
N ALA A 75 -20.18 8.85 5.31
CA ALA A 75 -19.17 9.62 4.58
C ALA A 75 -18.92 8.99 3.20
N GLU A 76 -18.84 9.83 2.16
CA GLU A 76 -18.43 9.43 0.82
C GLU A 76 -17.22 10.24 0.34
N GLU A 77 -16.28 9.57 -0.32
CA GLU A 77 -15.27 10.19 -1.16
C GLU A 77 -15.61 9.88 -2.61
N VAL A 78 -15.62 10.91 -3.46
CA VAL A 78 -16.09 10.82 -4.84
C VAL A 78 -14.97 11.22 -5.77
N VAL A 79 -14.75 10.43 -6.82
CA VAL A 79 -13.80 10.74 -7.89
C VAL A 79 -14.56 10.84 -9.21
N ASP A 80 -14.45 12.01 -9.83
CA ASP A 80 -14.96 12.24 -11.18
C ASP A 80 -14.07 11.55 -12.21
N LEU A 81 -14.66 10.72 -13.08
CA LEU A 81 -13.92 10.08 -14.16
C LEU A 81 -13.48 11.11 -15.21
N SER A 82 -12.37 10.88 -15.89
CA SER A 82 -11.87 11.80 -16.94
C SER A 82 -12.69 11.72 -18.21
N ALA A 83 -13.26 10.56 -18.48
CA ALA A 83 -14.30 10.35 -19.47
C ALA A 83 -15.39 9.43 -18.91
N PRO A 84 -16.66 9.60 -19.29
CA PRO A 84 -17.70 8.65 -18.94
C PRO A 84 -17.43 7.26 -19.53
N VAL A 85 -17.67 6.20 -18.76
CA VAL A 85 -17.52 4.81 -19.19
C VAL A 85 -18.88 4.24 -19.58
N ASN A 86 -19.01 3.74 -20.81
CA ASN A 86 -20.23 3.10 -21.27
C ASN A 86 -20.34 1.66 -20.72
N ALA A 87 -21.25 1.43 -19.79
CA ALA A 87 -21.58 0.11 -19.23
C ALA A 87 -22.57 -0.64 -20.13
N VAL A 88 -22.14 -0.98 -21.35
CA VAL A 88 -22.97 -1.66 -22.36
C VAL A 88 -22.21 -2.85 -22.94
N GLY A 89 -22.92 -3.93 -23.23
CA GLY A 89 -22.34 -5.14 -23.81
C GLY A 89 -21.84 -6.10 -22.73
N ASN A 90 -20.72 -6.78 -22.99
CA ASN A 90 -20.19 -7.74 -22.02
C ASN A 90 -19.65 -7.02 -20.79
N ILE A 91 -19.95 -7.58 -19.62
CA ILE A 91 -19.50 -7.04 -18.33
C ILE A 91 -17.97 -6.95 -18.21
N GLU A 92 -17.25 -7.91 -18.79
CA GLU A 92 -15.79 -7.88 -18.79
C GLU A 92 -15.24 -6.66 -19.51
N ASP A 93 -15.83 -6.29 -20.64
CA ASP A 93 -15.32 -5.24 -21.53
C ASP A 93 -15.46 -3.86 -20.87
N TRP A 94 -16.62 -3.59 -20.26
CA TRP A 94 -16.83 -2.30 -19.59
C TRP A 94 -16.22 -2.23 -18.18
N LEU A 95 -16.02 -3.36 -17.48
CA LEU A 95 -15.23 -3.39 -16.23
C LEU A 95 -13.75 -3.09 -16.49
N LEU A 96 -13.18 -3.62 -17.57
CA LEU A 96 -11.82 -3.26 -18.01
C LEU A 96 -11.73 -1.78 -18.36
N ALA A 97 -12.73 -1.22 -19.05
CA ALA A 97 -12.78 0.19 -19.36
C ALA A 97 -12.89 1.05 -18.09
N LEU A 98 -13.68 0.62 -17.10
CA LEU A 98 -13.80 1.27 -15.80
C LEU A 98 -12.47 1.25 -15.03
N GLU A 99 -11.76 0.12 -15.03
CA GLU A 99 -10.43 0.01 -14.41
C GLU A 99 -9.42 0.98 -15.05
N ALA A 100 -9.34 1.00 -16.38
CA ALA A 100 -8.43 1.89 -17.09
C ALA A 100 -8.76 3.38 -16.86
N GLU A 101 -10.05 3.71 -16.88
CA GLU A 101 -10.50 5.09 -16.69
C GLU A 101 -10.38 5.56 -15.23
N MET A 102 -10.55 4.65 -14.26
CA MET A 102 -10.20 4.89 -12.85
C MET A 102 -8.72 5.29 -12.72
N GLN A 103 -7.80 4.47 -13.24
CA GLN A 103 -6.36 4.75 -13.15
C GLN A 103 -5.98 6.07 -13.83
N LYS A 104 -6.57 6.35 -15.00
CA LYS A 104 -6.38 7.61 -15.72
C LYS A 104 -6.87 8.81 -14.91
N SER A 105 -8.01 8.68 -14.22
CA SER A 105 -8.59 9.74 -13.41
C SER A 105 -7.77 10.02 -12.15
N ILE A 106 -7.30 8.98 -11.46
CA ILE A 106 -6.37 9.16 -10.33
C ILE A 106 -5.07 9.80 -10.79
N ARG A 107 -4.53 9.42 -11.96
CA ARG A 107 -3.35 10.08 -12.54
C ARG A 107 -3.59 11.55 -12.84
N ARG A 108 -4.76 11.91 -13.38
CA ARG A 108 -5.16 13.32 -13.62
C ARG A 108 -5.18 14.11 -12.31
N GLU A 109 -5.81 13.58 -11.26
CA GLU A 109 -5.85 14.21 -9.94
C GLU A 109 -4.44 14.38 -9.36
N CYS A 110 -3.58 13.37 -9.46
CA CYS A 110 -2.18 13.46 -9.02
C CYS A 110 -1.40 14.54 -9.79
N ARG A 111 -1.67 14.72 -11.09
CA ARG A 111 -1.05 15.77 -11.90
C ARG A 111 -1.48 17.16 -11.45
N TYR A 112 -2.77 17.38 -11.22
CA TYR A 112 -3.24 18.67 -10.72
C TYR A 112 -2.67 18.95 -9.33
N CYS A 113 -2.68 17.95 -8.46
CA CYS A 113 -2.08 18.01 -7.13
C CYS A 113 -0.59 18.36 -7.17
N SER A 114 0.18 17.75 -8.08
CA SER A 114 1.62 18.04 -8.21
C SER A 114 1.88 19.47 -8.65
N HIS A 115 1.07 20.04 -9.54
CA HIS A 115 1.16 21.47 -9.90
C HIS A 115 0.81 22.39 -8.72
N ASP A 116 -0.23 22.05 -7.95
CA ASP A 116 -0.66 22.84 -6.79
C ASP A 116 0.33 22.78 -5.61
N THR A 117 1.29 21.84 -5.59
CA THR A 117 2.35 21.83 -4.56
C THR A 117 3.14 23.14 -4.52
N GLY A 118 3.37 23.78 -5.69
CA GLY A 118 4.00 25.10 -5.77
C GLY A 118 3.12 26.22 -5.18
N ALA A 119 1.80 26.08 -5.20
CA ALA A 119 0.89 27.05 -4.59
C ALA A 119 0.96 27.03 -3.06
N VAL A 120 1.23 25.86 -2.45
CA VAL A 120 1.53 25.75 -1.01
C VAL A 120 2.77 26.56 -0.65
N MET A 121 3.79 26.58 -1.52
CA MET A 121 4.98 27.42 -1.33
C MET A 121 4.66 28.92 -1.46
N ASN A 122 3.60 29.28 -2.18
CA ASN A 122 3.16 30.66 -2.43
C ASN A 122 2.02 31.12 -1.49
N GLY A 123 1.81 30.43 -0.36
CA GLY A 123 0.90 30.88 0.71
C GLY A 123 -0.44 30.17 0.80
N MET A 124 -0.73 29.17 -0.04
CA MET A 124 -1.88 28.29 0.18
C MET A 124 -1.70 27.50 1.48
N SER A 125 -2.74 27.46 2.32
CA SER A 125 -2.69 26.69 3.57
C SER A 125 -2.69 25.18 3.31
N LEU A 126 -2.06 24.40 4.19
CA LEU A 126 -2.09 22.94 4.11
C LEU A 126 -3.51 22.38 4.22
N LYS A 127 -4.39 23.03 4.98
CA LYS A 127 -5.80 22.65 5.09
C LYS A 127 -6.51 22.79 3.75
N GLU A 128 -6.36 23.94 3.09
CA GLU A 128 -6.96 24.17 1.78
C GLU A 128 -6.44 23.16 0.75
N PHE A 129 -5.14 22.90 0.74
CA PHE A 129 -4.53 21.91 -0.14
C PHE A 129 -5.07 20.49 0.14
N ALA A 130 -5.09 20.08 1.40
CA ALA A 130 -5.59 18.78 1.79
C ALA A 130 -7.07 18.63 1.43
N ASP A 131 -7.93 19.59 1.77
CA ASP A 131 -9.38 19.51 1.55
C ASP A 131 -9.77 19.54 0.06
N ARG A 132 -8.91 20.10 -0.82
CA ARG A 132 -9.12 20.14 -2.28
C ARG A 132 -9.03 18.76 -2.94
N TYR A 133 -8.16 17.88 -2.45
CA TYR A 133 -7.86 16.59 -3.07
C TYR A 133 -8.38 15.41 -2.25
N ILE A 134 -8.66 14.28 -2.90
CA ILE A 134 -8.96 13.01 -2.20
C ILE A 134 -7.80 12.57 -1.30
N GLY A 135 -8.08 11.77 -0.28
CA GLY A 135 -7.09 11.42 0.76
C GLY A 135 -5.79 10.83 0.19
N GLN A 136 -5.92 9.88 -0.76
CA GLN A 136 -4.77 9.27 -1.45
C GLN A 136 -3.89 10.30 -2.18
N VAL A 137 -4.51 11.23 -2.92
CA VAL A 137 -3.80 12.23 -3.73
C VAL A 137 -3.20 13.32 -2.85
N SER A 138 -3.92 13.77 -1.82
CA SER A 138 -3.42 14.75 -0.85
C SER A 138 -2.15 14.24 -0.13
N LEU A 139 -2.13 12.97 0.28
CA LEU A 139 -0.95 12.37 0.91
C LEU A 139 0.24 12.35 -0.05
N LEU A 140 0.04 11.90 -1.30
CA LEU A 140 1.09 11.88 -2.32
C LEU A 140 1.66 13.29 -2.56
N GLY A 141 0.80 14.30 -2.71
CA GLY A 141 1.22 15.68 -2.93
C GLY A 141 2.09 16.23 -1.80
N ILE A 142 1.70 16.00 -0.55
CA ILE A 142 2.50 16.48 0.59
C ILE A 142 3.80 15.69 0.74
N GLN A 143 3.81 14.38 0.41
CA GLN A 143 5.06 13.60 0.36
C GLN A 143 6.02 14.07 -0.75
N ILE A 144 5.49 14.57 -1.87
CA ILE A 144 6.29 15.21 -2.93
C ILE A 144 6.91 16.51 -2.42
N ILE A 145 6.11 17.38 -1.77
CA ILE A 145 6.61 18.63 -1.14
C ILE A 145 7.79 18.31 -0.21
N TRP A 146 7.58 17.37 0.71
CA TRP A 146 8.62 16.97 1.64
C TRP A 146 9.88 16.45 0.94
N THR A 147 9.73 15.59 -0.07
CA THR A 147 10.86 15.00 -0.81
C THR A 147 11.70 16.08 -1.50
N VAL A 148 11.03 17.00 -2.20
CA VAL A 148 11.69 18.07 -2.97
C VAL A 148 12.39 19.05 -2.03
N ASP A 149 11.68 19.55 -1.01
CA ASP A 149 12.24 20.49 -0.03
C ASP A 149 13.44 19.87 0.72
N PHE A 150 13.36 18.59 1.08
CA PHE A 150 14.46 17.88 1.75
C PHE A 150 15.67 17.83 0.83
N GLN A 151 15.49 17.33 -0.39
CA GLN A 151 16.59 17.16 -1.34
C GLN A 151 17.25 18.51 -1.68
N GLU A 152 16.45 19.56 -1.87
CA GLU A 152 16.95 20.91 -2.09
C GLU A 152 17.76 21.42 -0.90
N ALA A 153 17.23 21.24 0.32
CA ALA A 153 17.94 21.65 1.54
C ALA A 153 19.27 20.91 1.72
N LEU A 154 19.31 19.61 1.39
CA LEU A 154 20.52 18.81 1.46
C LEU A 154 21.55 19.23 0.40
N MET A 155 21.11 19.48 -0.83
CA MET A 155 21.95 19.97 -1.92
C MET A 155 22.56 21.33 -1.57
N LYS A 156 21.75 22.29 -1.12
CA LYS A 156 22.21 23.64 -0.73
C LYS A 156 23.15 23.61 0.47
N ALA A 157 22.86 22.77 1.46
CA ALA A 157 23.71 22.65 2.64
C ALA A 157 25.10 22.08 2.34
N THR A 158 25.18 21.12 1.41
CA THR A 158 26.41 20.39 1.11
C THR A 158 27.23 21.04 -0.01
N ARG A 159 26.58 21.45 -1.11
CA ARG A 159 27.25 22.03 -2.29
C ARG A 159 27.44 23.54 -2.19
N GLU A 160 26.38 24.27 -1.83
CA GLU A 160 26.40 25.74 -1.71
C GLU A 160 26.92 26.20 -0.33
N LYS A 161 27.08 25.26 0.61
CA LYS A 161 27.52 25.50 1.99
C LYS A 161 26.62 26.48 2.75
N ASP A 162 25.34 26.57 2.38
CA ASP A 162 24.35 27.33 3.14
C ASP A 162 24.06 26.61 4.47
N ARG A 163 24.57 27.17 5.57
CA ARG A 163 24.40 26.57 6.90
C ARG A 163 23.01 26.82 7.50
N GLN A 164 22.23 27.75 6.96
CA GLN A 164 20.92 28.15 7.48
C GLN A 164 19.76 27.43 6.80
N ILE A 165 19.96 26.85 5.61
CA ILE A 165 18.90 26.16 4.88
C ILE A 165 18.32 24.95 5.64
N LEU A 166 19.16 24.15 6.31
CA LEU A 166 18.69 23.00 7.09
C LEU A 166 17.86 23.42 8.32
N PRO A 167 18.32 24.36 9.19
CA PRO A 167 17.47 24.93 10.23
C PRO A 167 16.14 25.51 9.72
N ALA A 168 16.16 26.28 8.62
CA ALA A 168 14.98 26.90 8.05
C ALA A 168 13.97 25.86 7.56
N THR A 169 14.45 24.84 6.85
CA THR A 169 13.63 23.73 6.35
C THR A 169 13.10 22.86 7.50
N ASN A 170 13.90 22.61 8.55
CA ASN A 170 13.41 21.93 9.76
C ASN A 170 12.25 22.69 10.39
N LYS A 171 12.35 24.03 10.49
CA LYS A 171 11.27 24.87 11.02
C LYS A 171 10.01 24.79 10.14
N LYS A 172 10.16 24.77 8.82
CA LYS A 172 9.06 24.55 7.86
C LYS A 172 8.35 23.22 8.12
N PHE A 173 9.08 22.11 8.21
CA PHE A 173 8.49 20.79 8.48
C PHE A 173 7.86 20.68 9.88
N GLN A 174 8.45 21.34 10.89
CA GLN A 174 7.84 21.43 12.22
C GLN A 174 6.52 22.20 12.19
N GLN A 175 6.45 23.31 11.46
CA GLN A 175 5.22 24.08 11.29
C GLN A 175 4.15 23.26 10.55
N MET A 176 4.52 22.60 9.45
CA MET A 176 3.60 21.74 8.71
C MET A 176 2.97 20.67 9.61
N LEU A 177 3.78 20.00 10.43
CA LEU A 177 3.27 19.00 11.38
C LEU A 177 2.37 19.64 12.46
N ALA A 178 2.76 20.79 13.01
CA ALA A 178 1.96 21.49 14.00
C ALA A 178 0.59 21.89 13.45
N ASP A 179 0.54 22.37 12.20
CA ASP A 179 -0.69 22.71 11.50
C ASP A 179 -1.58 21.47 11.33
N LEU A 180 -1.03 20.37 10.80
CA LEU A 180 -1.77 19.11 10.62
C LEU A 180 -2.33 18.57 11.94
N VAL A 181 -1.53 18.57 13.01
CA VAL A 181 -1.97 18.15 14.36
C VAL A 181 -3.07 19.07 14.89
N SER A 182 -2.97 20.38 14.65
CA SER A 182 -4.01 21.34 15.05
C SER A 182 -5.33 21.10 14.31
N TYR A 183 -5.27 20.70 13.03
CA TYR A 183 -6.46 20.38 12.25
C TYR A 183 -7.15 19.11 12.75
N CYS A 184 -6.41 18.12 13.28
CA CYS A 184 -7.02 16.94 13.91
C CYS A 184 -7.90 17.27 15.13
N LEU A 185 -7.65 18.42 15.79
CA LEU A 185 -8.45 18.90 16.92
C LEU A 185 -9.68 19.71 16.47
N SER A 186 -9.77 20.08 15.20
CA SER A 186 -10.91 20.80 14.63
C SER A 186 -12.03 19.86 14.18
N ASP A 187 -13.20 20.41 13.88
CA ASP A 187 -14.25 19.64 13.21
C ASP A 187 -13.90 19.42 11.73
N LEU A 188 -13.73 18.14 11.39
CA LEU A 188 -13.37 17.68 10.03
C LEU A 188 -14.61 17.23 9.22
N GLY A 189 -15.81 17.37 9.79
CA GLY A 189 -17.11 17.11 9.15
C GLY A 189 -17.45 15.65 8.89
N SER A 190 -16.46 14.76 8.71
CA SER A 190 -16.68 13.34 8.49
C SER A 190 -15.61 12.46 9.10
N LYS A 191 -15.97 11.20 9.40
CA LYS A 191 -15.00 10.19 9.87
C LYS A 191 -13.92 9.93 8.83
N MET A 192 -14.26 9.98 7.54
CA MET A 192 -13.32 9.78 6.45
C MET A 192 -12.29 10.91 6.37
N ASN A 193 -12.72 12.17 6.52
CA ASN A 193 -11.78 13.31 6.62
C ASN A 193 -10.91 13.20 7.87
N ARG A 194 -11.46 12.74 9.00
CA ARG A 194 -10.65 12.47 10.20
C ARG A 194 -9.55 11.45 9.92
N THR A 195 -9.87 10.30 9.33
CA THR A 195 -8.88 9.28 8.94
C THR A 195 -7.84 9.82 7.95
N LYS A 196 -8.24 10.73 7.05
CA LYS A 196 -7.33 11.42 6.13
C LYS A 196 -6.30 12.26 6.90
N TYR A 197 -6.72 13.16 7.80
CA TYR A 197 -5.79 13.99 8.56
C TYR A 197 -4.93 13.19 9.54
N GLU A 198 -5.49 12.19 10.22
CA GLU A 198 -4.74 11.25 11.07
C GLU A 198 -3.62 10.54 10.28
N THR A 199 -3.92 10.19 9.03
CA THR A 199 -2.98 9.56 8.10
C THR A 199 -1.87 10.53 7.68
N LEU A 200 -2.22 11.78 7.33
CA LEU A 200 -1.24 12.81 7.01
C LEU A 200 -0.27 13.03 8.18
N VAL A 201 -0.80 13.19 9.41
CA VAL A 201 0.00 13.34 10.63
C VAL A 201 0.91 12.13 10.85
N THR A 202 0.38 10.90 10.71
CA THR A 202 1.15 9.66 10.92
C THR A 202 2.42 9.62 10.07
N ILE A 203 2.29 9.94 8.78
CA ILE A 203 3.42 9.97 7.85
C ILE A 203 4.35 11.16 8.13
N HIS A 204 3.80 12.33 8.45
CA HIS A 204 4.57 13.55 8.69
C HIS A 204 5.42 13.52 9.96
N VAL A 205 4.96 12.82 11.01
CA VAL A 205 5.77 12.60 12.21
C VAL A 205 7.07 11.88 11.85
N HIS A 206 6.98 10.81 11.07
CA HIS A 206 8.15 10.05 10.60
C HIS A 206 9.06 10.91 9.71
N GLN A 207 8.50 11.60 8.72
CA GLN A 207 9.23 12.49 7.81
C GLN A 207 9.99 13.63 8.53
N ARG A 208 9.38 14.21 9.56
CA ARG A 208 10.01 15.22 10.43
C ARG A 208 11.15 14.63 11.25
N ASP A 209 10.96 13.45 11.82
CA ASP A 209 12.00 12.76 12.60
C ASP A 209 13.20 12.38 11.71
N LEU A 210 12.96 11.88 10.50
CA LEU A 210 13.99 11.58 9.50
C LEU A 210 14.80 12.82 9.12
N PHE A 211 14.15 13.95 8.86
CA PHE A 211 14.85 15.20 8.51
C PHE A 211 15.79 15.64 9.65
N GLN A 212 15.34 15.54 10.91
CA GLN A 212 16.17 15.89 12.06
C GLN A 212 17.38 14.96 12.20
N GLU A 213 17.18 13.65 11.99
CA GLU A 213 18.26 12.67 12.01
C GLU A 213 19.32 12.96 10.93
N VAL A 214 18.88 13.16 9.68
CA VAL A 214 19.79 13.44 8.56
C VAL A 214 20.43 14.80 8.70
N MET A 215 19.72 15.82 9.17
CA MET A 215 20.29 17.13 9.49
C MET A 215 21.43 16.99 10.51
N LYS A 216 21.21 16.22 11.58
CA LYS A 216 22.25 15.94 12.59
C LYS A 216 23.45 15.24 11.95
N LYS A 217 23.24 14.19 11.17
CA LYS A 217 24.32 13.46 10.48
C LYS A 217 25.07 14.34 9.48
N THR A 218 24.38 15.25 8.79
CA THR A 218 24.99 16.21 7.86
C THR A 218 25.91 17.17 8.61
N ARG A 219 25.48 17.68 9.77
CA ARG A 219 26.33 18.53 10.65
C ARG A 219 27.54 17.78 11.21
N GLU A 220 27.40 16.48 11.43
CA GLU A 220 28.50 15.58 11.84
C GLU A 220 29.38 15.11 10.66
N HIS A 221 29.17 15.65 9.44
CA HIS A 221 29.87 15.25 8.20
C HIS A 221 29.72 13.77 7.82
N LYS A 222 28.66 13.11 8.30
CA LYS A 222 28.32 11.72 8.00
C LYS A 222 27.39 11.56 6.80
N VAL A 223 26.80 12.65 6.33
CA VAL A 223 26.01 12.72 5.09
C VAL A 223 26.70 13.72 4.18
N LYS A 224 27.12 13.27 3.00
CA LYS A 224 27.98 14.07 2.11
C LYS A 224 27.19 14.93 1.14
N ASP A 225 26.16 14.38 0.52
CA ASP A 225 25.36 15.01 -0.52
C ASP A 225 24.00 14.30 -0.67
N GLU A 226 23.23 14.70 -1.68
CA GLU A 226 21.92 14.12 -1.98
C GLU A 226 21.96 12.70 -2.59
N ASN A 227 23.14 12.15 -2.85
CA ASN A 227 23.33 10.76 -3.27
C ASN A 227 23.80 9.86 -2.11
N ASP A 228 23.96 10.43 -0.91
CA ASP A 228 24.34 9.67 0.27
C ASP A 228 23.28 8.62 0.64
N PHE A 229 23.74 7.42 1.00
CA PHE A 229 22.88 6.29 1.30
C PHE A 229 21.87 6.58 2.42
N GLU A 230 22.23 7.41 3.39
CA GLU A 230 21.32 7.75 4.50
C GLU A 230 20.04 8.46 4.03
N TRP A 231 20.13 9.25 2.95
CA TRP A 231 18.99 9.84 2.27
C TRP A 231 18.41 8.90 1.23
N MET A 232 19.26 8.27 0.40
CA MET A 232 18.80 7.42 -0.70
C MET A 232 17.94 6.24 -0.23
N LYS A 233 18.24 5.67 0.95
CA LYS A 233 17.49 4.54 1.52
C LYS A 233 16.05 4.85 1.90
N GLN A 234 15.68 6.14 2.01
CA GLN A 234 14.33 6.56 2.35
C GLN A 234 13.38 6.41 1.16
N THR A 235 12.08 6.28 1.44
CA THR A 235 11.04 6.29 0.40
C THR A 235 10.78 7.72 -0.05
N ARG A 236 11.04 8.01 -1.32
CA ARG A 236 11.02 9.35 -1.89
C ARG A 236 10.02 9.44 -3.03
N PHE A 237 9.28 10.53 -3.09
CA PHE A 237 8.17 10.71 -4.03
C PHE A 237 8.46 11.87 -4.95
N TYR A 238 8.39 11.62 -6.26
CA TYR A 238 8.64 12.61 -7.29
C TYR A 238 7.49 12.65 -8.27
N TRP A 239 7.16 13.83 -8.78
CA TRP A 239 6.42 13.96 -10.03
C TRP A 239 7.41 14.22 -11.16
N ARG A 240 7.48 13.34 -12.15
CA ARG A 240 8.29 13.53 -13.37
C ARG A 240 7.43 14.18 -14.43
N THR A 241 7.74 15.43 -14.75
CA THR A 241 7.00 16.22 -15.74
C THR A 241 7.21 15.70 -17.16
N GLU A 242 8.35 15.07 -17.45
CA GLU A 242 8.68 14.54 -18.77
C GLU A 242 7.81 13.34 -19.14
N THR A 243 7.53 12.48 -18.17
CA THR A 243 6.72 11.27 -18.36
C THR A 243 5.28 11.43 -17.87
N ASP A 244 4.96 12.57 -17.25
CA ASP A 244 3.68 12.87 -16.60
C ASP A 244 3.28 11.78 -15.59
N HIS A 245 4.27 11.29 -14.83
CA HIS A 245 4.13 10.16 -13.90
C HIS A 245 4.72 10.47 -12.52
N ALA A 246 4.07 9.93 -11.49
CA ALA A 246 4.61 9.88 -10.15
C ALA A 246 5.58 8.70 -10.05
N ILE A 247 6.80 8.97 -9.58
CA ILE A 247 7.85 7.98 -9.35
C ILE A 247 8.10 7.91 -7.85
N VAL A 248 8.09 6.68 -7.32
CA VAL A 248 8.46 6.38 -5.95
C VAL A 248 9.82 5.71 -5.98
N SER A 249 10.82 6.32 -5.37
CA SER A 249 12.19 5.82 -5.33
C SER A 249 12.55 5.32 -3.94
N ILE A 250 13.10 4.11 -3.84
CA ILE A 250 13.62 3.53 -2.60
C ILE A 250 15.02 3.01 -2.91
N ALA A 251 16.04 3.60 -2.28
CA ALA A 251 17.44 3.39 -2.68
C ALA A 251 17.63 3.68 -4.18
N ASP A 252 18.08 2.68 -4.95
CA ASP A 252 18.31 2.69 -6.39
C ASP A 252 17.14 2.10 -7.21
N CYS A 253 16.05 1.70 -6.54
CA CYS A 253 14.86 1.15 -7.19
C CYS A 253 13.81 2.24 -7.42
N ASP A 254 13.46 2.47 -8.69
CA ASP A 254 12.39 3.37 -9.11
C ASP A 254 11.12 2.61 -9.47
N PHE A 255 10.00 3.01 -8.89
CA PHE A 255 8.68 2.44 -9.15
C PHE A 255 7.77 3.51 -9.74
N THR A 256 7.13 3.21 -10.88
CA THR A 256 6.03 4.04 -11.37
C THR A 256 4.80 3.79 -10.51
N TYR A 257 4.20 4.86 -9.99
CA TYR A 257 2.96 4.76 -9.23
C TYR A 257 1.85 4.14 -10.09
N SER A 258 1.09 3.18 -9.55
CA SER A 258 0.14 2.39 -10.35
C SER A 258 -1.27 2.97 -10.44
N TYR A 259 -1.56 4.05 -9.71
CA TYR A 259 -2.81 4.82 -9.78
C TYR A 259 -4.09 4.02 -9.53
N GLU A 260 -4.01 2.88 -8.83
CA GLU A 260 -5.19 2.22 -8.31
C GLU A 260 -5.91 3.14 -7.32
N TYR A 261 -7.24 3.21 -7.36
CA TYR A 261 -7.98 3.96 -6.35
C TYR A 261 -8.09 3.13 -5.06
N LEU A 262 -7.41 3.59 -4.01
CA LEU A 262 -7.27 2.89 -2.72
C LEU A 262 -8.08 3.56 -1.59
N GLY A 263 -8.73 4.69 -1.89
CA GLY A 263 -9.54 5.46 -0.94
C GLY A 263 -8.75 6.00 0.26
N VAL A 264 -9.48 6.48 1.28
CA VAL A 264 -8.88 6.95 2.54
C VAL A 264 -8.69 5.78 3.50
N LYS A 265 -7.44 5.40 3.75
CA LYS A 265 -7.08 4.30 4.66
C LYS A 265 -6.00 4.73 5.65
N GLU A 266 -6.11 4.24 6.89
CA GLU A 266 -5.05 4.39 7.89
C GLU A 266 -3.73 3.83 7.35
N ARG A 267 -2.65 4.60 7.52
CA ARG A 267 -1.28 4.16 7.23
C ARG A 267 -0.64 3.50 8.45
N LEU A 268 0.25 2.54 8.19
CA LEU A 268 1.04 1.90 9.23
C LEU A 268 2.02 2.92 9.82
N VAL A 269 2.24 2.89 11.14
CA VAL A 269 3.29 3.70 11.75
C VAL A 269 4.64 3.17 11.30
N ILE A 270 5.44 4.05 10.71
CA ILE A 270 6.77 3.71 10.20
C ILE A 270 7.77 3.70 11.36
N THR A 271 8.51 2.61 11.47
CA THR A 271 9.58 2.36 12.45
C THR A 271 10.85 1.91 11.71
N PRO A 272 12.04 1.95 12.35
CA PRO A 272 13.26 1.43 11.73
C PRO A 272 13.14 -0.03 11.25
N LEU A 273 12.28 -0.82 11.88
CA LEU A 273 12.01 -2.20 11.45
C LEU A 273 11.24 -2.26 10.14
N THR A 274 10.20 -1.44 9.99
CA THR A 274 9.38 -1.40 8.76
C THR A 274 10.13 -0.72 7.63
N ASP A 275 10.98 0.28 7.89
CA ASP A 275 11.86 0.90 6.88
C ASP A 275 12.84 -0.11 6.30
N ARG A 276 13.47 -0.91 7.16
CA ARG A 276 14.36 -1.99 6.70
C ARG A 276 13.58 -3.01 5.86
N CYS A 277 12.34 -3.30 6.23
CA CYS A 277 11.47 -4.16 5.44
C CYS A 277 11.19 -3.55 4.06
N TYR A 278 10.76 -2.29 3.99
CA TYR A 278 10.58 -1.55 2.72
C TYR A 278 11.82 -1.60 1.83
N LEU A 279 13.01 -1.34 2.41
CA LEU A 279 14.26 -1.38 1.68
C LEU A 279 14.52 -2.78 1.09
N THR A 280 14.49 -3.84 1.91
CA THR A 280 14.71 -5.21 1.43
C THR A 280 13.67 -5.64 0.39
N LEU A 281 12.40 -5.30 0.60
CA LEU A 281 11.33 -5.62 -0.34
C LEU A 281 11.50 -4.87 -1.67
N SER A 282 11.91 -3.60 -1.65
CA SER A 282 12.18 -2.84 -2.88
C SER A 282 13.29 -3.49 -3.71
N GLN A 283 14.38 -3.89 -3.05
CA GLN A 283 15.51 -4.57 -3.70
C GLN A 283 15.10 -5.93 -4.27
N ALA A 284 14.28 -6.68 -3.53
CA ALA A 284 13.74 -7.95 -4.01
C ALA A 284 12.97 -7.76 -5.32
N LEU A 285 12.08 -6.76 -5.37
CA LEU A 285 11.29 -6.43 -6.56
C LEU A 285 12.17 -5.94 -7.71
N GLY A 286 13.16 -5.10 -7.44
CA GLY A 286 14.14 -4.62 -8.43
C GLY A 286 14.95 -5.76 -9.07
N MET A 287 15.19 -6.83 -8.32
CA MET A 287 15.82 -8.06 -8.81
C MET A 287 14.82 -9.10 -9.36
N PHE A 288 13.55 -8.74 -9.50
CA PHE A 288 12.43 -9.60 -9.96
C PHE A 288 12.08 -10.78 -9.05
N TYR A 289 12.54 -10.77 -7.79
CA TYR A 289 12.22 -11.79 -6.79
C TYR A 289 11.00 -11.41 -5.93
N GLY A 290 10.46 -12.39 -5.22
CA GLY A 290 9.45 -12.16 -4.19
C GLY A 290 10.05 -11.71 -2.86
N GLY A 291 9.22 -11.15 -1.99
CA GLY A 291 9.61 -10.79 -0.63
C GLY A 291 9.14 -11.79 0.42
N ALA A 292 9.97 -12.08 1.43
CA ALA A 292 9.62 -13.01 2.50
C ALA A 292 9.83 -12.41 3.91
N PRO A 293 8.97 -11.50 4.37
CA PRO A 293 8.96 -11.08 5.77
C PRO A 293 8.70 -12.26 6.72
N ALA A 294 9.59 -12.47 7.68
CA ALA A 294 9.53 -13.58 8.62
C ALA A 294 9.79 -13.11 10.05
N GLY A 295 9.07 -13.65 11.03
CA GLY A 295 9.24 -13.31 12.43
C GLY A 295 8.02 -13.65 13.28
N PRO A 296 8.03 -13.37 14.60
CA PRO A 296 6.93 -13.68 15.50
C PRO A 296 5.58 -13.08 15.08
N ALA A 297 4.49 -13.61 15.62
CA ALA A 297 3.16 -13.03 15.41
C ALA A 297 3.09 -11.59 15.97
N GLY A 298 2.33 -10.73 15.31
CA GLY A 298 2.12 -9.34 15.76
C GLY A 298 3.27 -8.35 15.46
N THR A 299 4.28 -8.74 14.69
CA THR A 299 5.42 -7.85 14.32
C THR A 299 5.18 -7.00 13.08
N GLY A 300 3.96 -7.02 12.51
CA GLY A 300 3.57 -6.11 11.42
C GLY A 300 3.92 -6.59 10.00
N LYS A 301 4.25 -7.87 9.79
CA LYS A 301 4.63 -8.44 8.48
C LYS A 301 3.65 -8.12 7.34
N THR A 302 2.42 -8.59 7.46
CA THR A 302 1.36 -8.41 6.46
C THR A 302 0.99 -6.94 6.26
N GLU A 303 0.88 -6.18 7.35
CA GLU A 303 0.55 -4.76 7.27
C GLU A 303 1.67 -3.92 6.64
N THR A 304 2.94 -4.30 6.78
CA THR A 304 4.06 -3.62 6.12
C THR A 304 4.00 -3.81 4.61
N THR A 305 3.73 -5.04 4.13
CA THR A 305 3.56 -5.32 2.69
C THR A 305 2.37 -4.55 2.11
N LYS A 306 1.23 -4.53 2.82
CA LYS A 306 0.04 -3.76 2.41
C LYS A 306 0.33 -2.26 2.35
N ASP A 307 1.01 -1.72 3.36
CA ASP A 307 1.36 -0.31 3.42
C ASP A 307 2.32 0.07 2.28
N MET A 308 3.29 -0.79 1.94
CA MET A 308 4.18 -0.57 0.80
C MET A 308 3.42 -0.55 -0.53
N GLY A 309 2.49 -1.50 -0.74
CA GLY A 309 1.65 -1.49 -1.94
C GLY A 309 0.82 -0.21 -2.05
N ARG A 310 0.26 0.30 -0.95
CA ARG A 310 -0.45 1.59 -0.92
C ARG A 310 0.46 2.77 -1.27
N SER A 311 1.71 2.78 -0.79
CA SER A 311 2.71 3.79 -1.17
C SER A 311 2.99 3.81 -2.67
N LEU A 312 2.86 2.66 -3.34
CA LEU A 312 3.06 2.52 -4.79
C LEU A 312 1.76 2.65 -5.61
N GLY A 313 0.62 2.87 -4.95
CA GLY A 313 -0.68 2.95 -5.61
C GLY A 313 -1.14 1.61 -6.19
N ILE A 314 -0.76 0.50 -5.55
CA ILE A 314 -1.06 -0.87 -5.97
C ILE A 314 -2.06 -1.49 -4.98
N PHE A 315 -3.07 -2.17 -5.50
CA PHE A 315 -3.95 -3.01 -4.70
C PHE A 315 -3.27 -4.33 -4.32
N VAL A 316 -3.16 -4.56 -3.01
CA VAL A 316 -2.56 -5.76 -2.42
C VAL A 316 -3.66 -6.72 -1.98
N ILE A 317 -3.69 -7.89 -2.61
CA ILE A 317 -4.61 -8.98 -2.28
C ILE A 317 -3.94 -9.85 -1.22
N VAL A 318 -4.58 -9.97 -0.06
CA VAL A 318 -4.09 -10.79 1.04
C VAL A 318 -4.83 -12.11 1.06
N THR A 319 -4.08 -13.21 1.01
CA THR A 319 -4.63 -14.57 1.11
C THR A 319 -4.08 -15.23 2.36
N ASN A 320 -4.97 -15.62 3.29
CA ASN A 320 -4.57 -16.37 4.47
C ASN A 320 -4.42 -17.84 4.12
N CYS A 321 -3.20 -18.35 4.18
CA CYS A 321 -2.87 -19.71 3.76
C CYS A 321 -3.21 -20.74 4.83
N SER A 322 -3.56 -21.94 4.40
CA SER A 322 -3.88 -23.08 5.24
C SER A 322 -3.40 -24.38 4.61
N ASP A 323 -3.42 -25.44 5.39
CA ASP A 323 -3.17 -26.83 4.98
C ASP A 323 -4.18 -27.34 3.93
N GLN A 324 -5.34 -26.72 3.81
CA GLN A 324 -6.36 -27.07 2.82
C GLN A 324 -6.11 -26.49 1.42
N HIS A 325 -5.11 -25.64 1.25
CA HIS A 325 -4.81 -25.01 -0.04
C HIS A 325 -4.20 -26.01 -1.02
N ARG A 326 -4.76 -26.08 -2.23
CA ARG A 326 -4.21 -26.91 -3.31
C ARG A 326 -3.42 -26.05 -4.28
N TYR A 327 -2.52 -26.69 -5.03
CA TYR A 327 -1.70 -26.00 -6.04
C TYR A 327 -2.54 -25.28 -7.12
N LYS A 328 -3.77 -25.76 -7.38
CA LYS A 328 -4.72 -25.13 -8.31
C LYS A 328 -5.29 -23.82 -7.78
N ASP A 329 -5.53 -23.74 -6.47
CA ASP A 329 -6.03 -22.53 -5.83
C ASP A 329 -4.95 -21.43 -5.91
N MET A 330 -3.69 -21.81 -5.66
CA MET A 330 -2.53 -20.92 -5.83
C MET A 330 -2.32 -20.49 -7.29
N ALA A 331 -2.42 -21.43 -8.24
CA ALA A 331 -2.35 -21.12 -9.67
C ALA A 331 -3.41 -20.10 -10.09
N LYS A 332 -4.66 -20.26 -9.63
CA LYS A 332 -5.76 -19.32 -9.88
C LYS A 332 -5.39 -17.91 -9.42
N ILE A 333 -4.85 -17.77 -8.20
CA ILE A 333 -4.43 -16.47 -7.65
C ILE A 333 -3.26 -15.89 -8.44
N PHE A 334 -2.20 -16.66 -8.70
CA PHE A 334 -1.03 -16.17 -9.44
C PHE A 334 -1.37 -15.73 -10.87
N LYS A 335 -2.25 -16.44 -11.57
CA LYS A 335 -2.74 -16.03 -12.89
C LYS A 335 -3.46 -14.68 -12.83
N GLY A 336 -4.32 -14.49 -11.83
CA GLY A 336 -4.98 -13.20 -11.59
C GLY A 336 -3.97 -12.09 -11.33
N LEU A 337 -3.00 -12.31 -10.43
CA LEU A 337 -1.98 -11.32 -10.09
C LEU A 337 -1.14 -10.92 -11.30
N CYS A 338 -0.68 -11.90 -12.11
CA CYS A 338 0.13 -11.65 -13.30
C CYS A 338 -0.61 -10.84 -14.36
N GLN A 339 -1.88 -11.17 -14.60
CA GLN A 339 -2.67 -10.52 -15.64
C GLN A 339 -3.21 -9.15 -15.21
N SER A 340 -3.46 -8.94 -13.91
CA SER A 340 -3.88 -7.63 -13.37
C SER A 340 -2.71 -6.70 -13.01
N GLY A 341 -1.50 -7.22 -12.78
CA GLY A 341 -0.38 -6.42 -12.27
C GLY A 341 -0.51 -6.00 -10.81
N LEU A 342 -1.29 -6.75 -10.04
CA LEU A 342 -1.53 -6.51 -8.61
C LEU A 342 -0.50 -7.23 -7.75
N TRP A 343 -0.51 -6.93 -6.44
CA TRP A 343 0.36 -7.61 -5.47
C TRP A 343 -0.39 -8.67 -4.69
N GLY A 344 0.25 -9.83 -4.49
CA GLY A 344 -0.24 -10.89 -3.62
C GLY A 344 0.57 -10.96 -2.33
N CYS A 345 -0.10 -10.90 -1.19
CA CYS A 345 0.50 -11.18 0.12
C CYS A 345 -0.10 -12.47 0.68
N PHE A 346 0.66 -13.54 0.63
CA PHE A 346 0.27 -14.85 1.14
C PHE A 346 0.64 -14.93 2.61
N ASP A 347 -0.35 -14.67 3.46
CA ASP A 347 -0.18 -14.69 4.91
C ASP A 347 -0.10 -16.13 5.40
N GLU A 348 0.72 -16.38 6.41
CA GLU A 348 0.89 -17.72 7.00
C GLU A 348 1.31 -18.80 5.99
N PHE A 349 2.09 -18.43 4.97
CA PHE A 349 2.41 -19.26 3.81
C PHE A 349 3.02 -20.62 4.16
N ASN A 350 3.76 -20.69 5.28
CA ASN A 350 4.35 -21.91 5.80
C ASN A 350 3.34 -22.90 6.45
N ARG A 351 2.03 -22.67 6.31
CA ARG A 351 0.97 -23.65 6.62
C ARG A 351 0.59 -24.56 5.46
N ILE A 352 1.00 -24.21 4.25
CA ILE A 352 0.73 -25.02 3.06
C ILE A 352 1.57 -26.30 3.13
N GLU A 353 0.98 -27.42 2.71
CA GLU A 353 1.67 -28.71 2.66
C GLU A 353 2.88 -28.67 1.72
N LEU A 354 3.93 -29.42 2.08
CA LEU A 354 5.21 -29.41 1.37
C LEU A 354 5.09 -29.84 -0.10
N GLU A 355 4.22 -30.80 -0.39
CA GLU A 355 3.94 -31.28 -1.75
C GLU A 355 3.35 -30.17 -2.63
N VAL A 356 2.45 -29.36 -2.07
CA VAL A 356 1.84 -28.23 -2.76
C VAL A 356 2.88 -27.11 -2.97
N LEU A 357 3.70 -26.81 -1.96
CA LEU A 357 4.77 -25.81 -2.06
C LEU A 357 5.77 -26.14 -3.17
N SER A 358 6.04 -27.42 -3.41
CA SER A 358 6.95 -27.86 -4.46
C SER A 358 6.43 -27.51 -5.86
N VAL A 359 5.13 -27.66 -6.10
CA VAL A 359 4.49 -27.24 -7.37
C VAL A 359 4.41 -25.71 -7.47
N VAL A 360 4.12 -25.04 -6.36
CA VAL A 360 4.10 -23.57 -6.31
C VAL A 360 5.46 -22.97 -6.66
N ALA A 361 6.57 -23.62 -6.28
CA ALA A 361 7.91 -23.19 -6.68
C ALA A 361 8.07 -23.11 -8.20
N MET A 362 7.58 -24.11 -8.94
CA MET A 362 7.61 -24.10 -10.41
C MET A 362 6.76 -22.96 -11.00
N GLN A 363 5.61 -22.66 -10.39
CA GLN A 363 4.74 -21.56 -10.80
C GLN A 363 5.44 -20.21 -10.62
N VAL A 364 6.02 -19.97 -9.44
CA VAL A 364 6.73 -18.72 -9.12
C VAL A 364 8.01 -18.58 -9.95
N GLU A 365 8.73 -19.68 -10.20
CA GLU A 365 9.92 -19.68 -11.05
C GLU A 365 9.60 -19.27 -12.49
N SER A 366 8.54 -19.83 -13.06
CA SER A 366 8.05 -19.47 -14.41
C SER A 366 7.73 -17.98 -14.52
N ILE A 367 7.02 -17.41 -13.53
CA ILE A 367 6.74 -15.97 -13.47
C ILE A 367 8.03 -15.16 -13.37
N THR A 368 8.95 -15.57 -12.48
CA THR A 368 10.23 -14.89 -12.24
C THR A 368 11.06 -14.83 -13.52
N LEU A 369 11.14 -15.94 -14.26
CA LEU A 369 11.86 -16.02 -15.53
C LEU A 369 11.22 -15.11 -16.59
N ALA A 370 9.89 -15.13 -16.71
CA ALA A 370 9.17 -14.27 -17.64
C ALA A 370 9.38 -12.78 -17.34
N LYS A 371 9.40 -12.38 -16.06
CA LYS A 371 9.72 -11.01 -15.64
C LYS A 371 11.15 -10.62 -16.01
N LYS A 372 12.14 -11.49 -15.75
CA LYS A 372 13.55 -11.25 -16.11
C LYS A 372 13.76 -11.08 -17.62
N GLN A 373 12.96 -11.76 -18.43
CA GLN A 373 12.96 -11.65 -19.90
C GLN A 373 12.16 -10.44 -20.41
N ASN A 374 11.54 -9.66 -19.51
CA ASN A 374 10.63 -8.57 -19.85
C ASN A 374 9.51 -9.01 -20.83
N ALA A 375 9.00 -10.24 -20.63
CA ALA A 375 7.99 -10.83 -21.49
C ALA A 375 6.61 -10.17 -21.28
N LYS A 376 5.87 -9.94 -22.36
CA LYS A 376 4.47 -9.46 -22.30
C LYS A 376 3.48 -10.58 -22.03
N THR A 377 3.84 -11.80 -22.42
CA THR A 377 3.06 -13.03 -22.26
C THR A 377 3.99 -14.19 -21.98
N PHE A 378 3.55 -15.19 -21.22
CA PHE A 378 4.35 -16.38 -20.94
C PHE A 378 3.48 -17.62 -20.72
N SER A 379 4.10 -18.80 -20.84
CA SER A 379 3.44 -20.07 -20.58
C SER A 379 3.43 -20.35 -19.07
N PHE A 380 2.26 -20.24 -18.44
CA PHE A 380 2.09 -20.58 -17.03
C PHE A 380 2.00 -22.12 -16.86
N PRO A 381 2.66 -22.73 -15.86
CA PRO A 381 2.61 -24.17 -15.66
C PRO A 381 1.17 -24.70 -15.50
N GLY A 382 0.80 -25.66 -16.35
CA GLY A 382 -0.54 -26.25 -16.35
C GLY A 382 -1.56 -25.55 -17.26
N GLU A 383 -1.20 -24.43 -17.89
CA GLU A 383 -2.03 -23.76 -18.89
C GLU A 383 -1.61 -24.17 -20.31
N SER A 384 -2.59 -24.35 -21.19
CA SER A 384 -2.36 -24.65 -22.61
C SER A 384 -2.12 -23.40 -23.46
N ILE A 385 -2.52 -22.22 -22.95
CA ILE A 385 -2.43 -20.94 -23.67
C ILE A 385 -1.56 -19.98 -22.85
N PRO A 386 -0.65 -19.22 -23.48
CA PRO A 386 0.11 -18.19 -22.80
C PRO A 386 -0.79 -17.12 -22.17
N ILE A 387 -0.45 -16.71 -20.95
CA ILE A 387 -1.18 -15.65 -20.23
C ILE A 387 -0.42 -14.32 -20.32
N ARG A 388 -1.15 -13.21 -20.17
CA ARG A 388 -0.56 -11.87 -20.08
C ARG A 388 0.26 -11.70 -18.79
N LEU A 389 1.35 -10.96 -18.89
CA LEU A 389 2.16 -10.53 -17.76
C LEU A 389 2.22 -9.00 -17.70
N VAL A 390 1.77 -8.43 -16.58
CA VAL A 390 1.93 -7.02 -16.26
C VAL A 390 3.13 -6.87 -15.32
N PRO A 391 4.18 -6.11 -15.69
CA PRO A 391 5.45 -6.06 -14.94
C PRO A 391 5.35 -5.65 -13.46
N SER A 392 4.32 -4.88 -13.10
CA SER A 392 4.08 -4.40 -11.73
C SER A 392 3.73 -5.52 -10.73
N VAL A 393 3.43 -6.74 -11.21
CA VAL A 393 3.08 -7.86 -10.34
C VAL A 393 4.17 -8.13 -9.29
N GLY A 394 3.74 -8.32 -8.05
CA GLY A 394 4.59 -8.61 -6.91
C GLY A 394 3.98 -9.73 -6.06
N TYR A 395 4.83 -10.56 -5.47
CA TYR A 395 4.40 -11.65 -4.60
C TYR A 395 5.23 -11.67 -3.33
N PHE A 396 4.52 -11.74 -2.21
CA PHE A 396 5.09 -11.69 -0.87
C PHE A 396 4.53 -12.83 -0.05
N ILE A 397 5.39 -13.45 0.74
CA ILE A 397 5.00 -14.50 1.67
C ILE A 397 5.31 -14.02 3.08
N THR A 398 4.43 -14.27 4.04
CA THR A 398 4.75 -14.05 5.45
C THR A 398 4.90 -15.37 6.16
N MET A 399 5.86 -15.43 7.09
CA MET A 399 6.13 -16.64 7.85
C MET A 399 6.21 -16.34 9.34
N ASN A 400 5.71 -17.30 10.12
CA ASN A 400 5.90 -17.39 11.57
C ASN A 400 6.77 -18.62 11.84
N PRO A 401 8.12 -18.49 11.86
CA PRO A 401 9.01 -19.61 12.14
C PRO A 401 8.81 -20.15 13.57
N GLY A 402 9.01 -21.45 13.78
CA GLY A 402 9.03 -22.07 15.11
C GLY A 402 7.67 -22.31 15.78
N TYR A 403 6.56 -22.02 15.10
CA TYR A 403 5.21 -22.36 15.58
C TYR A 403 4.81 -23.79 15.16
N ALA A 404 4.01 -24.47 15.99
CA ALA A 404 3.50 -25.80 15.68
C ALA A 404 2.65 -25.80 14.39
N GLY A 405 2.77 -26.87 13.59
CA GLY A 405 2.06 -27.01 12.31
C GLY A 405 2.61 -26.12 11.19
N ARG A 406 3.84 -25.63 11.33
CA ARG A 406 4.53 -24.83 10.30
C ARG A 406 5.65 -25.63 9.66
N GLN A 407 5.67 -25.63 8.33
CA GLN A 407 6.68 -26.31 7.53
C GLN A 407 7.87 -25.39 7.25
N GLU A 408 9.05 -25.98 7.06
CA GLU A 408 10.13 -25.26 6.40
C GLU A 408 9.87 -25.18 4.89
N LEU A 409 10.25 -24.06 4.29
CA LEU A 409 10.11 -23.91 2.84
C LEU A 409 11.13 -24.80 2.11
N PRO A 410 10.74 -25.41 0.98
CA PRO A 410 11.68 -26.06 0.07
C PRO A 410 12.80 -25.12 -0.40
N GLU A 411 14.02 -25.65 -0.60
CA GLU A 411 15.18 -24.83 -1.02
C GLU A 411 14.96 -24.16 -2.40
N ASN A 412 14.36 -24.87 -3.34
CA ASN A 412 14.01 -24.33 -4.67
C ASN A 412 12.99 -23.17 -4.58
N LEU A 413 12.19 -23.12 -3.52
CA LEU A 413 11.28 -22.00 -3.28
C LEU A 413 12.00 -20.86 -2.56
N LYS A 414 12.85 -21.16 -1.56
CA LYS A 414 13.62 -20.15 -0.81
C LYS A 414 14.44 -19.25 -1.73
N VAL A 415 15.06 -19.80 -2.79
CA VAL A 415 15.89 -19.02 -3.73
C VAL A 415 15.10 -17.97 -4.53
N LEU A 416 13.77 -18.11 -4.64
CA LEU A 416 12.89 -17.19 -5.37
C LEU A 416 12.45 -15.99 -4.52
N PHE A 417 12.77 -15.99 -3.23
CA PHE A 417 12.39 -14.94 -2.29
C PHE A 417 13.60 -14.30 -1.60
N ARG A 418 13.45 -13.05 -1.19
CA ARG A 418 14.39 -12.36 -0.30
C ARG A 418 13.76 -12.19 1.06
N SER A 419 14.37 -12.85 2.05
CA SER A 419 13.88 -12.86 3.43
C SER A 419 14.22 -11.58 4.16
N VAL A 420 13.31 -11.12 5.01
CA VAL A 420 13.56 -10.03 5.97
C VAL A 420 13.05 -10.42 7.35
N SER A 421 13.91 -10.27 8.36
CA SER A 421 13.58 -10.64 9.73
C SER A 421 12.87 -9.50 10.47
N MET A 422 11.64 -9.75 10.91
CA MET A 422 10.77 -8.83 11.63
C MET A 422 10.55 -9.30 13.06
N MET A 423 11.52 -9.03 13.94
CA MET A 423 11.58 -9.62 15.29
C MET A 423 10.83 -8.82 16.36
N VAL A 424 11.22 -7.56 16.60
CA VAL A 424 10.68 -6.75 17.70
C VAL A 424 10.29 -5.37 17.17
N PRO A 425 9.00 -5.02 17.18
CA PRO A 425 8.56 -3.69 16.77
C PRO A 425 8.91 -2.64 17.85
N ASP A 426 9.20 -1.41 17.41
CA ASP A 426 9.43 -0.30 18.32
C ASP A 426 8.09 0.23 18.87
N ARG A 427 7.71 -0.24 20.05
CA ARG A 427 6.43 0.11 20.69
C ARG A 427 6.36 1.60 21.01
N GLU A 428 7.47 2.23 21.41
CA GLU A 428 7.49 3.64 21.82
C GLU A 428 7.16 4.58 20.65
N ILE A 429 7.81 4.35 19.50
CA ILE A 429 7.53 5.11 18.28
C ILE A 429 6.05 4.93 17.88
N ILE A 430 5.54 3.70 17.92
CA ILE A 430 4.15 3.41 17.55
C ILE A 430 3.15 4.16 18.44
N MET A 431 3.33 4.10 19.76
CA MET A 431 2.43 4.77 20.70
C MET A 431 2.50 6.29 20.54
N ARG A 432 3.70 6.85 20.45
CA ARG A 432 3.90 8.30 20.24
C ARG A 432 3.21 8.80 18.97
N VAL A 433 3.41 8.12 17.84
CA VAL A 433 2.83 8.54 16.55
C VAL A 433 1.30 8.42 16.58
N LYS A 434 0.75 7.37 17.22
CA LYS A 434 -0.70 7.23 17.36
C LYS A 434 -1.33 8.29 18.27
N LEU A 435 -0.64 8.72 19.32
CA LEU A 435 -1.06 9.86 20.12
C LEU A 435 -1.01 11.16 19.29
N ALA A 436 0.04 11.34 18.49
CA ALA A 436 0.15 12.50 17.61
C ALA A 436 -1.00 12.58 16.60
N SER A 437 -1.37 11.45 15.98
CA SER A 437 -2.41 11.42 14.95
C SER A 437 -3.78 11.90 15.45
N VAL A 438 -4.08 11.70 16.73
CA VAL A 438 -5.34 12.13 17.35
C VAL A 438 -5.24 13.50 18.05
N GLY A 439 -4.10 14.20 17.94
CA GLY A 439 -3.97 15.60 18.37
C GLY A 439 -3.24 15.85 19.70
N TYR A 440 -2.63 14.83 20.33
CA TYR A 440 -1.89 15.05 21.57
C TYR A 440 -0.58 15.82 21.31
N THR A 441 -0.41 16.96 21.98
CA THR A 441 0.78 17.82 21.84
C THR A 441 2.00 17.30 22.62
N GLN A 442 1.78 16.64 23.77
CA GLN A 442 2.84 16.05 24.59
C GLN A 442 3.16 14.59 24.21
N MET A 443 3.11 14.28 22.91
CA MET A 443 3.25 12.92 22.37
C MET A 443 4.53 12.21 22.80
N ASP A 444 5.68 12.90 22.84
CA ASP A 444 6.98 12.30 23.19
C ASP A 444 7.00 11.82 24.65
N LEU A 445 6.53 12.68 25.57
CA LEU A 445 6.48 12.36 27.00
C LEU A 445 5.48 11.23 27.27
N LEU A 446 4.29 11.30 26.66
CA LEU A 446 3.24 10.30 26.84
C LEU A 446 3.67 8.95 26.27
N GLY A 447 4.20 8.91 25.05
CA GLY A 447 4.70 7.68 24.42
C GLY A 447 5.73 6.96 25.30
N LYS A 448 6.68 7.71 25.87
CA LYS A 448 7.68 7.16 26.81
C LYS A 448 7.05 6.62 28.09
N LYS A 449 6.11 7.36 28.70
CA LYS A 449 5.40 6.91 29.91
C LYS A 449 4.62 5.62 29.68
N PHE A 450 3.87 5.55 28.58
CA PHE A 450 3.12 4.35 28.19
C PHE A 450 4.05 3.17 27.93
N ASN A 451 5.18 3.38 27.25
CA ASN A 451 6.18 2.34 27.02
C ASN A 451 6.74 1.76 28.31
N VAL A 452 7.13 2.63 29.26
CA VAL A 452 7.63 2.19 30.56
C VAL A 452 6.54 1.46 31.35
N LEU A 453 5.31 1.98 31.36
CA LEU A 453 4.18 1.34 32.06
C LEU A 453 3.94 -0.09 31.56
N TYR A 454 3.74 -0.28 30.26
CA TYR A 454 3.43 -1.60 29.71
C TYR A 454 4.60 -2.58 29.86
N LYS A 455 5.84 -2.09 29.75
CA LYS A 455 7.03 -2.90 30.02
C LYS A 455 7.06 -3.37 31.49
N LEU A 456 6.81 -2.47 32.44
CA LEU A 456 6.73 -2.83 33.86
C LEU A 456 5.58 -3.79 34.14
N CYS A 457 4.42 -3.62 33.51
CA CYS A 457 3.30 -4.56 33.63
C CYS A 457 3.69 -5.96 33.15
N GLU A 458 4.37 -6.07 32.01
CA GLU A 458 4.83 -7.35 31.45
C GLU A 458 5.90 -8.03 32.33
N GLU A 459 6.77 -7.25 32.97
CA GLU A 459 7.87 -7.74 33.81
C GLU A 459 7.47 -8.04 35.26
N GLN A 460 6.59 -7.24 35.86
CA GLN A 460 6.34 -7.23 37.31
C GLN A 460 4.99 -7.88 37.70
N LEU A 461 4.02 -7.96 36.80
CA LEU A 461 2.74 -8.61 37.10
C LEU A 461 2.88 -10.14 37.09
N SER A 462 1.94 -10.82 37.74
CA SER A 462 1.90 -12.28 37.75
C SER A 462 1.74 -12.83 36.32
N LYS A 463 2.46 -13.92 36.01
CA LYS A 463 2.41 -14.55 34.69
C LYS A 463 1.11 -15.33 34.51
N GLN A 464 0.09 -14.69 33.95
CA GLN A 464 -1.22 -15.29 33.66
C GLN A 464 -1.42 -15.43 32.14
N ARG A 465 -2.04 -16.53 31.68
CA ARG A 465 -2.29 -16.77 30.25
C ARG A 465 -3.23 -15.74 29.60
N HIS A 466 -4.08 -15.11 30.39
CA HIS A 466 -5.05 -14.11 29.92
C HIS A 466 -4.51 -12.67 29.97
N TYR A 467 -3.29 -12.46 30.49
CA TYR A 467 -2.62 -11.16 30.37
C TYR A 467 -1.91 -11.08 29.02
N ASP A 468 -2.27 -10.07 28.24
CA ASP A 468 -1.66 -9.82 26.94
C ASP A 468 -1.34 -8.32 26.80
N PHE A 469 -0.05 -8.01 26.93
CA PHE A 469 0.51 -6.67 26.74
C PHE A 469 1.06 -6.48 25.32
N GLY A 470 0.61 -7.31 24.38
CA GLY A 470 0.97 -7.23 22.98
C GLY A 470 0.48 -5.95 22.30
N LEU A 471 1.11 -5.64 21.16
CA LEU A 471 0.87 -4.40 20.43
C LEU A 471 -0.61 -4.20 20.01
N ARG A 472 -1.32 -5.29 19.73
CA ARG A 472 -2.75 -5.23 19.36
C ARG A 472 -3.61 -4.62 20.47
N ASN A 473 -3.34 -4.99 21.72
CA ASN A 473 -4.12 -4.49 22.87
C ASN A 473 -3.74 -3.05 23.19
N ILE A 474 -2.45 -2.71 23.09
CA ILE A 474 -1.97 -1.32 23.21
C ILE A 474 -2.66 -0.42 22.20
N LEU A 475 -2.72 -0.83 20.92
CA LEU A 475 -3.41 -0.07 19.88
C LEU A 475 -4.92 0.06 20.13
N SER A 476 -5.55 -0.95 20.74
CA SER A 476 -6.96 -0.88 21.14
C SER A 476 -7.21 0.17 22.22
N VAL A 477 -6.33 0.24 23.23
CA VAL A 477 -6.38 1.27 24.28
C VAL A 477 -6.19 2.66 23.68
N LEU A 478 -5.19 2.84 22.80
CA LEU A 478 -4.92 4.12 22.15
C LEU A 478 -6.02 4.59 21.19
N ARG A 479 -6.83 3.68 20.65
CA ARG A 479 -8.00 4.03 19.83
C ARG A 479 -9.22 4.41 20.66
N THR A 480 -9.25 3.98 21.92
CA THR A 480 -10.36 4.22 22.85
C THR A 480 -10.17 5.52 23.63
N ALA A 481 -8.93 5.82 24.00
CA ALA A 481 -8.52 7.12 24.53
C ALA A 481 -8.62 8.21 23.45
#